data_AF-A0A9X4C8E6-F1
#
_entry.id   AF-A0A9X4C8E6-F1
#
_cell.length_a   1.000
_cell.length_b   1.000
_cell.length_c   1.000
_cell.angle_alpha   90.00
_cell.angle_beta   90.00
_cell.angle_gamma   90.00
#
_symmetry.space_group_name_H-M   'P 1'
#
loop_
_entity.id
_entity.type
_entity.pdbx_description
1 polymer ?
#
loop_
_entity_poly.entity_id
_entity_poly.type
_entity_poly.pdbx_seq_one_letter_code
_entity_poly.pdbx_strand_id
1 'polypeptide(L)'
;KVGAHFPVHDKYPDAFMAYRPTLPRGQFTEVADTGERDGFNGQVDDWVLYRNAYKNTVLWNVGEFFARVLAKGNLNNALLIYTSDHGQDLHERGNPGLNTHCGGDPVEEEGLVPLVVIQGRDLKTFDWSAQLAGNKDRSSHYNIFPTLLQLMGYDLAGIESVYGKPLTVPTVDEFTFNYRF
;
A
#
# COMPACT_ATOMS: atom_id res chain seq x y z
N LYS A 1 -1.58 -8.89 -10.62
CA LYS A 1 -2.12 -7.54 -10.32
C LYS A 1 -0.95 -6.69 -9.86
N VAL A 2 -0.75 -5.49 -10.40
CA VAL A 2 0.49 -4.70 -10.25
C VAL A 2 0.36 -3.48 -9.33
N GLY A 3 -0.69 -3.44 -8.49
CA GLY A 3 -0.92 -2.30 -7.59
C GLY A 3 -1.04 -0.98 -8.35
N ALA A 4 -0.34 0.05 -7.87
CA ALA A 4 -0.23 1.36 -8.51
C ALA A 4 1.19 1.61 -9.06
N HIS A 5 1.83 0.58 -9.60
CA HIS A 5 3.16 0.70 -10.20
C HIS A 5 3.16 1.65 -11.41
N PHE A 6 4.25 2.35 -11.67
CA PHE A 6 4.43 3.12 -12.92
C PHE A 6 4.38 2.19 -14.15
N PRO A 7 3.87 2.60 -15.33
CA PRO A 7 3.17 3.85 -15.65
C PRO A 7 1.71 3.80 -15.20
N VAL A 8 1.31 4.72 -14.33
CA VAL A 8 0.00 4.64 -13.65
C VAL A 8 -1.19 4.94 -14.57
N HIS A 9 -1.02 5.85 -15.53
CA HIS A 9 -2.12 6.42 -16.32
C HIS A 9 -2.79 5.47 -17.31
N ASP A 10 -2.14 4.36 -17.68
CA ASP A 10 -2.72 3.34 -18.55
C ASP A 10 -3.24 2.10 -17.82
N LYS A 11 -3.23 2.13 -16.48
CA LYS A 11 -3.59 0.97 -15.64
C LYS A 11 -5.02 1.02 -15.11
N TYR A 12 -5.94 1.75 -15.74
CA TYR A 12 -7.36 1.77 -15.40
C TYR A 12 -8.23 2.03 -16.65
N PRO A 13 -9.44 1.47 -16.78
CA PRO A 13 -10.32 1.76 -17.92
C PRO A 13 -10.92 3.17 -17.82
N ASP A 14 -11.46 3.71 -18.92
CA ASP A 14 -12.05 5.06 -18.95
C ASP A 14 -13.18 5.26 -17.94
N ALA A 15 -13.94 4.20 -17.65
CA ALA A 15 -14.98 4.21 -16.62
C ALA A 15 -14.46 4.53 -15.21
N PHE A 16 -13.15 4.37 -14.97
CA PHE A 16 -12.48 4.65 -13.69
C PHE A 16 -11.67 5.95 -13.72
N MET A 17 -11.80 6.76 -14.78
CA MET A 17 -11.18 8.09 -14.87
C MET A 17 -12.01 9.15 -14.11
N ALA A 18 -12.11 8.97 -12.78
CA ALA A 18 -12.87 9.84 -11.89
C ALA A 18 -12.14 11.15 -11.58
N TYR A 19 -10.81 11.10 -11.42
CA TYR A 19 -9.96 12.26 -11.18
C TYR A 19 -9.36 12.75 -12.50
N ARG A 20 -9.51 14.05 -12.77
CA ARG A 20 -9.10 14.71 -14.02
C ARG A 20 -8.53 16.10 -13.72
N PRO A 21 -7.67 16.66 -14.57
CA PRO A 21 -7.06 16.04 -15.77
C PRO A 21 -6.00 14.97 -15.42
N THR A 22 -5.65 14.10 -16.36
CA THR A 22 -4.66 13.01 -16.19
C THR A 22 -3.58 13.09 -17.27
N LEU A 23 -2.48 12.35 -17.07
CA LEU A 23 -1.47 12.17 -18.11
C LEU A 23 -2.08 11.56 -19.38
N PRO A 24 -1.48 11.81 -20.56
CA PRO A 24 -1.87 11.16 -21.81
C PRO A 24 -1.91 9.64 -21.66
N ARG A 25 -2.82 8.99 -22.39
CA ARG A 25 -3.11 7.56 -22.28
C ARG A 25 -2.98 6.86 -23.62
N GLY A 26 -2.82 5.53 -23.58
CA GLY A 26 -2.78 4.63 -24.74
C GLY A 26 -1.37 4.23 -25.18
N GLN A 27 -0.33 4.64 -24.45
CA GLN A 27 1.07 4.37 -24.80
C GLN A 27 1.61 3.11 -24.10
N PHE A 28 1.04 2.77 -22.94
CA PHE A 28 1.58 1.75 -22.03
C PHE A 28 0.55 0.69 -21.61
N THR A 29 -0.48 0.45 -22.44
CA THR A 29 -1.61 -0.43 -22.08
C THR A 29 -1.20 -1.87 -21.76
N GLU A 30 -0.13 -2.38 -22.39
CA GLU A 30 0.43 -3.73 -22.17
C GLU A 30 1.75 -3.70 -21.38
N VAL A 31 2.11 -2.55 -20.79
CA VAL A 31 3.38 -2.35 -20.10
C VAL A 31 3.17 -2.41 -18.59
N ALA A 32 3.74 -3.45 -17.96
CA ALA A 32 3.68 -3.61 -16.52
C ALA A 32 4.62 -2.64 -15.78
N ASP A 33 5.78 -2.33 -16.38
CA ASP A 33 6.79 -1.41 -15.87
C ASP A 33 7.65 -0.86 -17.03
N THR A 34 8.10 0.39 -16.91
CA THR A 34 9.04 1.03 -17.84
C THR A 34 9.78 2.20 -17.17
N GLY A 35 11.02 2.44 -17.61
CA GLY A 35 11.78 3.66 -17.31
C GLY A 35 11.45 4.83 -18.23
N GLU A 36 10.64 4.61 -19.27
CA GLU A 36 10.22 5.65 -20.22
C GLU A 36 9.32 6.67 -19.53
N ARG A 37 9.53 7.95 -19.85
CA ARG A 37 8.84 9.09 -19.22
C ARG A 37 8.33 10.08 -20.27
N ASP A 38 8.10 9.61 -21.48
CA ASP A 38 7.60 10.44 -22.57
C ASP A 38 6.26 11.09 -22.17
N GLY A 39 6.18 12.42 -22.31
CA GLY A 39 5.03 13.18 -21.86
C GLY A 39 4.92 13.42 -20.34
N PHE A 40 5.96 13.08 -19.57
CA PHE A 40 6.07 13.37 -18.14
C PHE A 40 7.48 13.87 -17.79
N ASN A 41 7.65 15.19 -17.67
CA ASN A 41 8.93 15.84 -17.42
C ASN A 41 9.11 16.31 -15.97
N GLY A 42 8.16 15.99 -15.08
CA GLY A 42 8.26 16.25 -13.64
C GLY A 42 8.05 17.70 -13.24
N GLN A 43 7.49 18.53 -14.11
CA GLN A 43 7.06 19.87 -13.74
C GLN A 43 5.86 19.83 -12.78
N VAL A 44 5.60 20.93 -12.08
CA VAL A 44 4.52 21.02 -11.08
C VAL A 44 3.15 20.61 -11.66
N ASP A 45 2.86 21.06 -12.89
CA ASP A 45 1.61 20.73 -13.57
C ASP A 45 1.52 19.24 -13.93
N ASP A 46 2.63 18.63 -14.32
CA ASP A 46 2.71 17.18 -14.60
C ASP A 46 2.41 16.35 -13.34
N TRP A 47 2.86 16.80 -12.17
CA TRP A 47 2.55 16.13 -10.90
C TRP A 47 1.08 16.20 -10.50
N VAL A 48 0.34 17.23 -10.95
CA VAL A 48 -1.13 17.24 -10.80
C VAL A 48 -1.76 16.15 -11.66
N LEU A 49 -1.33 16.03 -12.92
CA LEU A 49 -1.80 15.00 -13.85
C LEU A 49 -1.46 13.59 -13.35
N TYR A 50 -0.24 13.40 -12.85
CA TYR A 50 0.24 12.14 -12.30
C TYR A 50 -0.58 11.72 -11.07
N ARG A 51 -0.77 12.61 -10.10
CA ARG A 51 -1.55 12.31 -8.89
C ARG A 51 -3.00 11.93 -9.19
N ASN A 52 -3.63 12.58 -10.16
CA ASN A 52 -4.98 12.20 -10.61
C ASN A 52 -4.99 10.82 -11.26
N ALA A 53 -4.01 10.53 -12.14
CA ALA A 53 -3.86 9.22 -12.74
C ALA A 53 -3.62 8.13 -11.67
N TYR A 54 -2.71 8.37 -10.72
CA TYR A 54 -2.44 7.48 -9.59
C TYR A 54 -3.71 7.16 -8.79
N LYS A 55 -4.52 8.16 -8.45
CA LYS A 55 -5.79 7.95 -7.74
C LYS A 55 -6.76 7.06 -8.53
N ASN A 56 -6.89 7.28 -9.85
CA ASN A 56 -7.70 6.42 -10.71
C ASN A 56 -7.16 4.97 -10.76
N THR A 57 -5.83 4.80 -10.80
CA THR A 57 -5.18 3.48 -10.74
C THR A 57 -5.45 2.78 -9.42
N VAL A 58 -5.40 3.49 -8.29
CA VAL A 58 -5.75 2.94 -6.97
C VAL A 58 -7.22 2.54 -6.93
N LEU A 59 -8.14 3.40 -7.42
CA LEU A 59 -9.57 3.08 -7.50
C LEU A 59 -9.83 1.81 -8.31
N TRP A 60 -9.20 1.68 -9.48
CA TRP A 60 -9.37 0.50 -10.32
C TRP A 60 -8.66 -0.71 -9.72
N ASN A 61 -7.33 -0.68 -9.58
CA ASN A 61 -6.60 -1.87 -9.18
C ASN A 61 -6.97 -2.23 -7.74
N VAL A 62 -6.76 -1.36 -6.77
CA VAL A 62 -7.00 -1.68 -5.35
C VAL A 62 -8.49 -1.76 -5.05
N GLY A 63 -9.27 -0.75 -5.47
CA GLY A 63 -10.70 -0.69 -5.21
C GLY A 63 -11.48 -1.88 -5.80
N GLU A 64 -11.34 -2.19 -7.09
CA GLU A 64 -12.08 -3.32 -7.69
C GLU A 64 -11.65 -4.67 -7.13
N PHE A 65 -10.40 -4.82 -6.72
CA PHE A 65 -9.97 -6.03 -6.04
C PHE A 65 -10.75 -6.24 -4.75
N PHE A 66 -10.84 -5.23 -3.88
CA PHE A 66 -11.62 -5.34 -2.67
C PHE A 66 -13.11 -5.48 -2.97
N ALA A 67 -13.65 -4.75 -3.93
CA ALA A 67 -15.04 -4.90 -4.35
C ALA A 67 -15.36 -6.35 -4.75
N ARG A 68 -14.47 -6.99 -5.54
CA ARG A 68 -14.64 -8.39 -5.97
C ARG A 68 -14.42 -9.38 -4.84
N VAL A 69 -13.38 -9.20 -4.02
CA VAL A 69 -13.07 -10.07 -2.89
C VAL A 69 -14.20 -10.06 -1.86
N LEU A 70 -14.73 -8.88 -1.53
CA LEU A 70 -15.81 -8.73 -0.57
C LEU A 70 -17.16 -9.20 -1.12
N ALA A 71 -17.42 -9.03 -2.42
CA ALA A 71 -18.69 -9.46 -3.03
C ALA A 71 -18.74 -10.96 -3.37
N LYS A 72 -17.59 -11.57 -3.71
CA LYS A 72 -17.55 -12.95 -4.25
C LYS A 72 -16.74 -13.92 -3.40
N GLY A 73 -15.85 -13.43 -2.53
CA GLY A 73 -15.04 -14.27 -1.65
C GLY A 73 -15.85 -14.77 -0.46
N ASN A 74 -15.64 -16.03 -0.07
CA ASN A 74 -16.13 -16.53 1.22
C ASN A 74 -15.11 -16.22 2.31
N LEU A 75 -15.29 -15.08 2.99
CA LEU A 75 -14.39 -14.63 4.05
C LEU A 75 -14.90 -14.96 5.47
N ASN A 76 -16.05 -15.65 5.61
CA ASN A 76 -16.73 -15.80 6.90
C ASN A 76 -15.83 -16.32 8.03
N ASN A 77 -14.95 -17.28 7.71
CA ASN A 77 -13.98 -17.86 8.64
C ASN A 77 -12.53 -17.60 8.20
N ALA A 78 -12.25 -16.43 7.63
CA ALA A 78 -10.93 -16.05 7.13
C ALA A 78 -10.46 -14.73 7.76
N LEU A 79 -9.13 -14.55 7.77
CA LEU A 79 -8.49 -13.27 8.05
C LEU A 79 -7.72 -12.84 6.80
N LEU A 80 -7.88 -11.58 6.40
CA LEU A 80 -7.09 -10.95 5.34
C LEU A 80 -6.27 -9.83 5.95
N ILE A 81 -4.94 -9.91 5.80
CA ILE A 81 -4.02 -8.80 6.07
C ILE A 81 -3.61 -8.24 4.71
N TYR A 82 -3.83 -6.95 4.50
CA TYR A 82 -3.45 -6.25 3.27
C TYR A 82 -2.47 -5.13 3.59
N THR A 83 -1.41 -5.04 2.79
CA THR A 83 -0.51 -3.90 2.77
C THR A 83 0.07 -3.68 1.37
N SER A 84 0.62 -2.49 1.13
CA SER A 84 1.49 -2.24 -0.02
C SER A 84 2.92 -2.64 0.35
N ASP A 85 3.72 -3.02 -0.63
CA ASP A 85 5.16 -3.27 -0.48
C ASP A 85 5.93 -1.98 -0.15
N HIS A 86 5.54 -0.87 -0.76
CA HIS A 86 6.02 0.47 -0.42
C HIS A 86 4.97 1.54 -0.78
N GLY A 87 5.23 2.77 -0.34
CA GLY A 87 4.48 3.98 -0.68
C GLY A 87 5.01 4.63 -1.97
N GLN A 88 4.63 5.87 -2.23
CA GLN A 88 5.14 6.63 -3.38
C GLN A 88 5.25 8.11 -3.01
N ASP A 89 6.41 8.70 -3.30
CA ASP A 89 6.55 10.15 -3.40
C ASP A 89 5.83 10.62 -4.67
N LEU A 90 4.76 11.41 -4.52
CA LEU A 90 4.06 12.02 -5.64
C LEU A 90 4.36 13.53 -5.72
N HIS A 91 5.49 13.92 -5.14
CA HIS A 91 6.05 15.28 -5.10
C HIS A 91 5.11 16.28 -4.44
N GLU A 92 4.36 15.84 -3.42
CA GLU A 92 3.47 16.69 -2.64
C GLU A 92 4.20 17.80 -1.89
N ARG A 93 5.49 17.59 -1.61
CA ARG A 93 6.39 18.56 -0.96
C ARG A 93 7.05 19.52 -1.96
N GLY A 94 6.80 19.37 -3.26
CA GLY A 94 7.38 20.20 -4.31
C GLY A 94 8.87 19.96 -4.55
N ASN A 95 9.41 18.84 -4.06
CA ASN A 95 10.76 18.39 -4.36
C ASN A 95 10.91 18.14 -5.88
N PRO A 96 12.11 18.30 -6.45
CA PRO A 96 12.35 18.09 -7.87
C PRO A 96 12.56 16.60 -8.20
N GLY A 97 12.43 16.23 -9.46
CA GLY A 97 12.76 14.89 -9.97
C GLY A 97 11.58 14.14 -10.56
N LEU A 98 11.82 12.87 -10.90
CA LEU A 98 10.85 11.96 -11.53
C LEU A 98 10.68 10.65 -10.76
N ASN A 99 11.44 10.48 -9.67
CA ASN A 99 11.45 9.26 -8.90
C ASN A 99 10.29 9.29 -7.94
N THR A 100 9.44 8.27 -8.00
CA THR A 100 8.35 8.10 -7.04
C THR A 100 8.74 7.18 -5.88
N HIS A 101 9.86 6.48 -6.00
CA HIS A 101 10.44 5.62 -4.96
C HIS A 101 11.85 5.16 -5.38
N CYS A 102 12.52 4.41 -4.50
CA CYS A 102 13.85 3.82 -4.74
C CYS A 102 14.94 4.87 -5.00
N GLY A 103 14.75 6.10 -4.47
CA GLY A 103 15.79 7.12 -4.44
C GLY A 103 16.90 6.76 -3.45
N GLY A 104 18.08 7.37 -3.61
CA GLY A 104 19.17 7.23 -2.63
C GLY A 104 18.93 7.96 -1.30
N ASP A 105 17.92 8.82 -1.26
CA ASP A 105 17.48 9.60 -0.11
C ASP A 105 15.95 9.50 0.01
N PRO A 106 15.41 8.41 0.57
CA PRO A 106 13.98 8.16 0.56
C PRO A 106 13.23 9.12 1.48
N VAL A 107 12.05 9.54 1.03
CA VAL A 107 11.13 10.35 1.85
C VAL A 107 10.07 9.50 2.56
N GLU A 108 9.41 10.07 3.57
CA GLU A 108 8.40 9.37 4.38
C GLU A 108 7.28 8.75 3.53
N GLU A 109 6.86 9.44 2.47
CA GLU A 109 5.83 9.01 1.53
C GLU A 109 6.18 7.69 0.81
N GLU A 110 7.47 7.34 0.67
CA GLU A 110 7.91 6.06 0.13
C GLU A 110 7.74 4.90 1.12
N GLY A 111 7.72 5.18 2.42
CA GLY A 111 7.53 4.17 3.49
C GLY A 111 6.09 4.06 3.99
N LEU A 112 5.29 5.11 3.81
CA LEU A 112 3.90 5.15 4.26
C LEU A 112 3.00 4.27 3.39
N VAL A 113 2.48 3.19 3.99
CA VAL A 113 1.61 2.22 3.31
C VAL A 113 0.33 1.95 4.10
N PRO A 114 -0.77 1.58 3.43
CA PRO A 114 -1.91 1.01 4.14
C PRO A 114 -1.51 -0.30 4.82
N LEU A 115 -1.99 -0.53 6.03
CA LEU A 115 -1.96 -1.82 6.71
C LEU A 115 -3.35 -2.09 7.29
N VAL A 116 -4.04 -3.07 6.72
CA VAL A 116 -5.46 -3.34 7.02
C VAL A 116 -5.63 -4.79 7.42
N VAL A 117 -6.36 -5.02 8.51
CA VAL A 117 -6.83 -6.34 8.91
C VAL A 117 -8.34 -6.41 8.67
N ILE A 118 -8.79 -7.42 7.92
CA ILE A 118 -10.20 -7.71 7.65
C ILE A 118 -10.49 -9.10 8.20
N GLN A 119 -11.39 -9.17 9.17
CA GLN A 119 -11.81 -10.42 9.80
C GLN A 119 -13.20 -10.84 9.35
N GLY A 120 -13.35 -12.11 9.00
CA GLY A 120 -14.63 -12.77 8.80
C GLY A 120 -15.49 -12.79 10.05
N ARG A 121 -16.79 -12.55 9.88
CA ARG A 121 -17.76 -12.45 10.98
C ARG A 121 -17.80 -13.69 11.91
N ASP A 122 -17.53 -14.88 11.35
CA ASP A 122 -17.64 -16.16 12.03
C ASP A 122 -16.28 -16.61 12.61
N LEU A 123 -15.17 -16.01 12.15
CA LEU A 123 -13.84 -16.27 12.70
C LEU A 123 -13.73 -15.70 14.12
N LYS A 124 -13.43 -16.57 15.08
CA LYS A 124 -13.12 -16.19 16.47
C LYS A 124 -11.61 -16.21 16.66
N THR A 125 -11.02 -15.02 16.83
CA THR A 125 -9.58 -14.83 17.07
C THR A 125 -9.40 -13.59 17.95
N PHE A 126 -8.31 -12.86 17.79
CA PHE A 126 -7.96 -11.67 18.55
C PHE A 126 -8.99 -10.54 18.43
N ASP A 127 -9.08 -9.71 19.47
CA ASP A 127 -9.80 -8.45 19.43
C ASP A 127 -8.92 -7.37 18.76
N TRP A 128 -8.99 -7.30 17.43
CA TRP A 128 -8.27 -6.28 16.65
C TRP A 128 -8.69 -4.86 17.00
N SER A 129 -9.95 -4.67 17.41
CA SER A 129 -10.47 -3.34 17.72
C SER A 129 -9.88 -2.77 19.00
N ALA A 130 -9.58 -3.62 19.99
CA ALA A 130 -8.89 -3.23 21.21
C ALA A 130 -7.50 -2.63 20.97
N GLN A 131 -6.81 -3.06 19.90
CA GLN A 131 -5.45 -2.60 19.58
C GLN A 131 -5.39 -1.49 18.54
N LEU A 132 -6.50 -1.22 17.83
CA LEU A 132 -6.53 -0.26 16.73
C LEU A 132 -6.01 1.12 17.12
N ALA A 133 -6.43 1.64 18.28
CA ALA A 133 -5.98 2.95 18.75
C ALA A 133 -4.48 2.98 19.10
N GLY A 134 -3.94 1.88 19.63
CA GLY A 134 -2.52 1.77 19.99
C GLY A 134 -1.60 1.58 18.78
N ASN A 135 -2.14 1.03 17.69
CA ASN A 135 -1.39 0.63 16.49
C ASN A 135 -1.57 1.58 15.31
N LYS A 136 -2.62 2.41 15.30
CA LYS A 136 -2.84 3.40 14.25
C LYS A 136 -1.61 4.30 14.11
N ASP A 137 -1.05 4.32 12.90
CA ASP A 137 0.11 5.11 12.50
C ASP A 137 1.39 4.75 13.31
N ARG A 138 1.45 3.54 13.88
CA ARG A 138 2.53 3.06 14.76
C ARG A 138 2.95 1.61 14.48
N SER A 139 2.54 1.06 13.35
CA SER A 139 2.87 -0.31 12.92
C SER A 139 3.56 -0.28 11.56
N SER A 140 4.41 -1.27 11.30
CA SER A 140 5.10 -1.45 10.03
C SER A 140 5.10 -2.92 9.60
N HIS A 141 5.76 -3.22 8.48
CA HIS A 141 5.91 -4.58 7.98
C HIS A 141 6.56 -5.53 8.98
N TYR A 142 7.39 -5.02 9.90
CA TYR A 142 7.99 -5.82 10.98
C TYR A 142 6.95 -6.49 11.88
N ASN A 143 5.73 -5.94 11.96
CA ASN A 143 4.67 -6.54 12.77
C ASN A 143 3.89 -7.64 12.04
N ILE A 144 4.06 -7.81 10.72
CA ILE A 144 3.28 -8.79 9.94
C ILE A 144 3.71 -10.22 10.29
N PHE A 145 5.01 -10.50 10.25
CA PHE A 145 5.54 -11.83 10.53
C PHE A 145 5.17 -12.36 11.93
N PRO A 146 5.43 -11.63 13.05
CA PRO A 146 5.01 -12.09 14.37
C PRO A 146 3.48 -12.23 14.49
N THR A 147 2.70 -11.42 13.78
CA THR A 147 1.23 -11.57 13.74
C THR A 147 0.81 -12.90 13.11
N LEU A 148 1.46 -13.29 12.00
CA LEU A 148 1.17 -14.56 11.33
C LEU A 148 1.54 -15.75 12.22
N LEU A 149 2.66 -15.69 12.95
CA LEU A 149 3.02 -16.73 13.91
C LEU A 149 1.95 -16.85 15.02
N GLN A 150 1.50 -15.74 15.57
CA GLN A 150 0.49 -15.81 16.62
C GLN A 150 -0.85 -16.35 16.12
N LEU A 151 -1.24 -16.02 14.88
CA LEU A 151 -2.41 -16.61 14.22
C LEU A 151 -2.27 -18.13 14.01
N MET A 152 -1.06 -18.64 13.84
CA MET A 152 -0.77 -20.07 13.77
C MET A 152 -0.73 -20.76 15.15
N GLY A 153 -0.94 -20.02 16.25
CA GLY A 153 -1.03 -20.55 17.61
C GLY A 153 0.28 -20.60 18.38
N TYR A 154 1.35 -19.96 17.89
CA TYR A 154 2.59 -19.81 18.65
C TYR A 154 2.40 -18.86 19.84
N ASP A 155 3.08 -19.15 20.95
CA ASP A 155 2.99 -18.38 22.19
C ASP A 155 3.54 -16.96 22.05
N LEU A 156 2.84 -15.98 22.63
CA LEU A 156 3.18 -14.57 22.51
C LEU A 156 4.56 -14.24 23.09
N ALA A 157 4.92 -14.79 24.26
CA ALA A 157 6.21 -14.51 24.87
C ALA A 157 7.36 -15.09 24.02
N GLY A 158 7.15 -16.27 23.43
CA GLY A 158 8.08 -16.86 22.47
C GLY A 158 8.26 -15.99 21.22
N ILE A 159 7.17 -15.47 20.65
CA ILE A 159 7.21 -14.61 19.47
C ILE A 159 7.92 -13.29 19.76
N GLU A 160 7.52 -12.57 20.81
CA GLU A 160 8.06 -11.24 21.12
C GLU A 160 9.57 -11.26 21.36
N SER A 161 10.07 -12.32 22.00
CA SER A 161 11.49 -12.44 22.33
C SER A 161 12.42 -12.59 21.11
N VAL A 162 11.90 -13.07 19.97
CA VAL A 162 12.71 -13.37 18.77
C VAL A 162 12.30 -12.54 17.56
N TYR A 163 11.00 -12.34 17.35
CA TYR A 163 10.43 -11.78 16.13
C TYR A 163 9.77 -10.42 16.33
N GLY A 164 9.74 -9.92 17.56
CA GLY A 164 9.13 -8.64 17.91
C GLY A 164 7.61 -8.72 18.06
N LYS A 165 6.97 -7.55 18.10
CA LYS A 165 5.57 -7.43 18.51
C LYS A 165 4.60 -7.73 17.36
N PRO A 166 3.60 -8.61 17.56
CA PRO A 166 2.47 -8.75 16.63
C PRO A 166 1.51 -7.56 16.71
N LEU A 167 0.58 -7.46 15.75
CA LEU A 167 -0.48 -6.46 15.70
C LEU A 167 -1.58 -6.67 16.76
N THR A 168 -1.49 -7.73 17.56
CA THR A 168 -2.44 -8.05 18.65
C THR A 168 -2.07 -7.40 19.98
N VAL A 169 -0.97 -6.64 19.99
CA VAL A 169 -0.52 -5.80 21.11
C VAL A 169 -0.16 -4.40 20.58
N PRO A 170 0.04 -3.40 21.47
CA PRO A 170 0.48 -2.07 21.05
C PRO A 170 1.89 -2.08 20.43
N THR A 171 2.00 -1.59 19.21
CA THR A 171 3.25 -1.46 18.46
C THR A 171 3.80 -0.04 18.52
N VAL A 172 5.08 0.11 18.18
CA VAL A 172 5.74 1.39 17.94
C VAL A 172 6.59 1.20 16.70
N ASP A 173 6.50 2.13 15.77
CA ASP A 173 7.41 2.22 14.64
C ASP A 173 8.14 3.55 14.74
N GLU A 174 9.46 3.51 14.64
CA GLU A 174 10.32 4.69 14.72
C GLU A 174 10.43 5.42 13.36
N PHE A 175 9.54 5.10 12.40
CA PHE A 175 9.62 5.55 11.01
C PHE A 175 10.96 5.18 10.37
N THR A 176 11.37 3.94 10.61
CA THR A 176 12.63 3.44 10.06
C THR A 176 12.40 2.84 8.67
N PHE A 177 13.26 3.22 7.73
CA PHE A 177 13.25 2.71 6.37
C PHE A 177 14.62 2.11 6.07
N ASN A 178 14.66 0.84 5.64
CA ASN A 178 15.90 0.22 5.20
C ASN A 178 16.14 0.57 3.73
N TYR A 179 17.05 1.50 3.48
CA TYR A 179 17.42 1.94 2.12
C TYR A 179 18.85 1.58 1.72
N ARG A 180 19.60 0.91 2.62
CA ARG A 180 20.95 0.41 2.34
C ARG A 180 20.87 -1.10 2.09
N PHE A 181 21.02 -1.49 0.83
CA PHE A 181 21.27 -2.88 0.43
C PHE A 181 22.74 -3.02 0.02
#